data_AF-A0A0A8WQ08-F1
#
_entry.id   AF-A0A0A8WQ08-F1
#
_cell.length_a   1.000
_cell.length_b   1.000
_cell.length_c   1.000
_cell.angle_alpha   90.00
_cell.angle_beta   90.00
_cell.angle_gamma   90.00
#
_symmetry.space_group_name_H-M   'P 1'
#
loop_
_entity.id
_entity.type
_entity.pdbx_description
1 polymer ?
#
loop_
_entity_poly.entity_id
_entity_poly.type
_entity_poly.pdbx_seq_one_letter_code
_entity_poly.pdbx_strand_id
1 'polypeptide(L)'
;MPDSSNLTGSRDDLRIDRSRCLRMRFSDSGCRRCLDICPNGAVSLDDGLSINSKQCRGCLLCTAVCPAGALEQGSDFSACLAQLSRVPEPVLGCVRTNECSHATMACLGSLSEEHLFALCHALDGRLTLNLSQCGDCPNSAMLAILAQRLNTLSASGLSDEGCCIVLAESAQDIKCRAESVDRRSFFRSFGKVLLQNAAVILSNTREQTEQRTDYTGKRLPMRRELLNRTRSRLSLELELLVRTHFDTCVSFDNSSCTGCQGCVAICPTGALMTGVMDEKPVFDYLLCTGCGLCREFCLDHAVRVTPRAGL
;
A
#
# COMPACT_ATOMS: atom_id res chain seq x y z
N MET A 1 -21.88 -3.21 -30.43
CA MET A 1 -20.59 -3.83 -30.09
C MET A 1 -19.82 -2.79 -29.31
N PRO A 2 -19.41 -3.04 -28.06
CA PRO A 2 -18.56 -2.10 -27.34
C PRO A 2 -17.16 -2.13 -27.97
N ASP A 3 -16.66 -0.93 -28.27
CA ASP A 3 -15.40 -0.65 -28.95
C ASP A 3 -14.21 -1.18 -28.13
N SER A 4 -13.46 -2.12 -28.71
CA SER A 4 -12.35 -2.85 -28.07
C SER A 4 -11.07 -2.01 -27.91
N SER A 5 -11.10 -0.73 -28.25
CA SER A 5 -9.96 0.21 -28.18
C SER A 5 -9.81 0.94 -26.83
N ASN A 6 -10.70 0.72 -25.86
CA ASN A 6 -10.78 1.52 -24.62
C ASN A 6 -10.89 0.73 -23.31
N LEU A 7 -10.30 -0.47 -23.22
CA LEU A 7 -10.17 -1.17 -21.94
C LEU A 7 -9.11 -0.47 -21.07
N THR A 8 -9.46 0.69 -20.50
CA THR A 8 -8.81 1.24 -19.31
C THR A 8 -8.95 0.21 -18.20
N GLY A 9 -7.86 -0.17 -17.51
CA GLY A 9 -7.96 -0.96 -16.28
C GLY A 9 -9.01 -0.29 -15.42
N SER A 10 -10.02 -1.05 -14.97
CA SER A 10 -11.23 -0.47 -14.40
C SER A 10 -10.84 0.54 -13.32
N ARG A 11 -11.08 1.83 -13.61
CA ARG A 11 -10.83 2.90 -12.64
C ARG A 11 -11.72 2.76 -11.41
N ASP A 12 -12.70 1.86 -11.47
CA ASP A 12 -13.65 1.55 -10.41
C ASP A 12 -12.93 0.98 -9.18
N ASP A 13 -11.70 0.46 -9.34
CA ASP A 13 -10.83 0.05 -8.23
C ASP A 13 -10.10 1.23 -7.54
N LEU A 14 -10.26 2.48 -7.97
CA LEU A 14 -9.71 3.64 -7.28
C LEU A 14 -10.74 4.22 -6.29
N ARG A 15 -10.55 3.99 -4.99
CA ARG A 15 -11.35 4.62 -3.93
C ARG A 15 -10.73 5.94 -3.52
N ILE A 16 -11.58 6.97 -3.37
CA ILE A 16 -11.16 8.33 -3.02
C ILE A 16 -11.88 8.78 -1.74
N ASP A 17 -11.11 9.08 -0.70
CA ASP A 17 -11.58 9.73 0.52
C ASP A 17 -10.87 11.08 0.69
N ARG A 18 -11.53 12.14 0.23
CA ARG A 18 -10.95 13.50 0.21
C ARG A 18 -10.61 14.01 1.61
N SER A 19 -11.38 13.60 2.63
CA SER A 19 -11.18 14.01 4.03
C SER A 19 -9.81 13.60 4.59
N ARG A 20 -9.17 12.61 3.96
CA ARG A 20 -7.87 12.09 4.34
C ARG A 20 -6.70 12.70 3.57
N CYS A 21 -6.96 13.45 2.50
CA CYS A 21 -5.90 14.11 1.75
C CYS A 21 -5.20 15.13 2.64
N LEU A 22 -3.87 15.07 2.74
CA LEU A 22 -3.12 15.95 3.63
C LEU A 22 -3.39 17.43 3.35
N ARG A 23 -3.54 17.81 2.07
CA ARG A 23 -3.88 19.18 1.65
C ARG A 23 -5.31 19.61 2.03
N MET A 24 -6.23 18.66 2.20
CA MET A 24 -7.60 18.95 2.63
C MET A 24 -7.72 19.00 4.16
N ARG A 25 -6.85 18.29 4.86
CA ARG A 25 -6.72 18.36 6.32
C ARG A 25 -5.99 19.62 6.77
N PHE A 26 -4.99 20.05 6.00
CA PHE A 26 -4.19 21.24 6.21
C PHE A 26 -3.85 21.87 4.86
N SER A 27 -4.43 23.02 4.55
CA SER A 27 -4.33 23.69 3.24
C SER A 27 -2.88 23.96 2.83
N ASP A 28 -2.01 24.24 3.81
CA ASP A 28 -0.61 24.60 3.56
C ASP A 28 0.30 23.38 3.45
N SER A 29 -0.25 22.17 3.53
CA SER A 29 0.52 20.94 3.33
C SER A 29 1.11 20.91 1.92
N GLY A 30 2.41 20.61 1.83
CA GLY A 30 3.14 20.51 0.57
C GLY A 30 2.98 19.17 -0.15
N CYS A 31 2.10 18.28 0.31
CA CYS A 31 2.02 16.92 -0.20
C CYS A 31 1.56 16.86 -1.67
N ARG A 32 2.42 16.32 -2.54
CA ARG A 32 2.18 16.16 -3.98
C ARG A 32 2.38 14.73 -4.50
N ARG A 33 2.60 13.74 -3.62
CA ARG A 33 3.00 12.37 -4.00
C ARG A 33 2.14 11.74 -5.10
N CYS A 34 0.81 11.86 -5.02
CA CYS A 34 -0.09 11.29 -6.02
C CYS A 34 -0.08 12.04 -7.37
N LEU A 35 0.17 13.36 -7.34
CA LEU A 35 0.36 14.18 -8.52
C LEU A 35 1.68 13.81 -9.21
N ASP A 36 2.76 13.74 -8.44
CA ASP A 36 4.11 13.50 -8.95
C ASP A 36 4.27 12.09 -9.55
N ILE A 37 3.60 11.08 -8.98
CA ILE A 37 3.66 9.70 -9.51
C ILE A 37 2.75 9.48 -10.73
N CYS A 38 1.83 10.39 -11.06
CA CYS A 38 0.81 10.15 -12.07
C CYS A 38 1.36 10.34 -13.50
N PRO A 39 1.57 9.27 -14.29
CA PRO A 39 2.19 9.41 -15.60
C PRO A 39 1.27 10.10 -16.63
N ASN A 40 -0.04 10.15 -16.35
CA ASN A 40 -1.03 10.72 -17.26
C ASN A 40 -1.51 12.12 -16.83
N GLY A 41 -0.93 12.70 -15.76
CA GLY A 41 -1.35 14.01 -15.25
C GLY A 41 -2.81 14.06 -14.79
N ALA A 42 -3.38 12.92 -14.39
CA ALA A 42 -4.81 12.80 -14.12
C ALA A 42 -5.23 13.25 -12.72
N VAL A 43 -4.28 13.55 -11.82
CA VAL A 43 -4.57 13.99 -10.45
C VAL A 43 -4.51 15.51 -10.40
N SER A 44 -5.48 16.17 -9.77
CA SER A 44 -5.40 17.60 -9.42
C SER A 44 -5.59 17.79 -7.91
N LEU A 45 -4.95 18.85 -7.40
CA LEU A 45 -4.96 19.26 -5.99
C LEU A 45 -5.26 20.77 -5.84
N ASP A 46 -5.67 21.45 -6.91
CA ASP A 46 -5.87 22.91 -6.91
C ASP A 46 -7.16 23.29 -6.18
N ASP A 47 -8.29 22.70 -6.61
CA ASP A 47 -9.60 22.82 -5.96
C ASP A 47 -9.93 21.56 -5.15
N GLY A 48 -8.90 21.06 -4.45
CA GLY A 48 -8.94 19.81 -3.73
C GLY A 48 -8.69 18.56 -4.57
N LEU A 49 -8.69 17.40 -3.90
CA LEU A 49 -8.32 16.13 -4.53
C LEU A 49 -9.38 15.70 -5.54
N SER A 50 -8.99 15.69 -6.83
CA SER A 50 -9.83 15.26 -7.94
C SER A 50 -9.04 14.41 -8.94
N ILE A 51 -9.77 13.56 -9.70
CA ILE A 51 -9.21 12.67 -10.71
C ILE A 51 -9.90 12.92 -12.05
N ASN A 52 -9.13 13.28 -13.07
CA ASN A 52 -9.61 13.46 -14.42
C ASN A 52 -9.91 12.10 -15.08
N SER A 53 -11.20 11.82 -15.28
CA SER A 53 -11.71 10.60 -15.91
C SER A 53 -11.50 10.53 -17.43
N LYS A 54 -10.85 11.49 -18.07
CA LYS A 54 -10.39 11.34 -19.46
C LYS A 54 -8.93 10.94 -19.53
N GLN A 55 -8.13 11.36 -18.54
CA GLN A 55 -6.69 11.12 -18.50
C GLN A 55 -6.29 9.87 -17.71
N CYS A 56 -6.98 9.54 -16.62
CA CYS A 56 -6.60 8.41 -15.76
C CYS A 56 -6.62 7.09 -16.57
N ARG A 57 -5.66 6.18 -16.40
CA ARG A 57 -5.67 4.88 -17.12
C ARG A 57 -5.86 3.68 -16.20
N GLY A 58 -6.13 3.93 -14.91
CA GLY A 58 -6.34 2.89 -13.91
C GLY A 58 -5.07 2.15 -13.50
N CYS A 59 -3.90 2.80 -13.56
CA CYS A 59 -2.63 2.18 -13.14
C CYS A 59 -2.49 2.05 -11.61
N LEU A 60 -3.29 2.80 -10.85
CA LEU A 60 -3.34 2.82 -9.39
C LEU A 60 -2.01 3.16 -8.68
N LEU A 61 -1.00 3.67 -9.40
CA LEU A 61 0.27 4.14 -8.80
C LEU A 61 0.07 5.14 -7.66
N CYS A 62 -0.98 5.96 -7.75
CA CYS A 62 -1.34 6.94 -6.73
C CYS A 62 -1.72 6.32 -5.38
N THR A 63 -2.35 5.13 -5.37
CA THR A 63 -2.69 4.40 -4.13
C THR A 63 -1.43 3.85 -3.47
N ALA A 64 -0.45 3.46 -4.29
CA ALA A 64 0.86 2.99 -3.86
C ALA A 64 1.80 4.10 -3.37
N VAL A 65 1.39 5.38 -3.35
CA VAL A 65 2.17 6.48 -2.74
C VAL A 65 1.38 7.37 -1.78
N CYS A 66 0.05 7.21 -1.68
CA CYS A 66 -0.79 8.05 -0.81
C CYS A 66 -0.54 7.72 0.68
N PRO A 67 0.08 8.63 1.46
CA PRO A 67 0.55 8.30 2.81
C PRO A 67 -0.58 8.31 3.85
N ALA A 68 -1.70 8.95 3.54
CA ALA A 68 -2.85 9.04 4.44
C ALA A 68 -4.02 8.16 4.01
N GLY A 69 -3.92 7.41 2.90
CA GLY A 69 -5.04 6.59 2.42
C GLY A 69 -6.23 7.43 1.92
N ALA A 70 -5.96 8.61 1.33
CA ALA A 70 -6.96 9.38 0.60
C ALA A 70 -7.26 8.76 -0.78
N LEU A 71 -6.29 8.03 -1.33
CA LEU A 71 -6.42 7.22 -2.53
C LEU A 71 -6.05 5.79 -2.14
N GLU A 72 -7.00 4.87 -2.24
CA GLU A 72 -6.81 3.47 -1.88
C GLU A 72 -7.33 2.54 -2.99
N GLN A 73 -6.79 1.33 -3.03
CA GLN A 73 -7.26 0.28 -3.93
C GLN A 73 -8.56 -0.31 -3.38
N GLY A 74 -9.56 -0.46 -4.25
CA GLY A 74 -10.88 -0.95 -3.89
C GLY A 74 -11.01 -2.47 -3.87
N SER A 75 -10.23 -3.17 -4.68
CA SER A 75 -10.20 -4.63 -4.71
C SER A 75 -9.59 -5.22 -3.44
N ASP A 76 -10.08 -6.38 -3.02
CA ASP A 76 -9.61 -7.09 -1.84
C ASP A 76 -8.27 -7.80 -2.11
N PHE A 77 -7.17 -7.18 -1.65
CA PHE A 77 -5.83 -7.77 -1.74
C PHE A 77 -5.70 -9.06 -0.92
N SER A 78 -6.43 -9.21 0.20
CA SER A 78 -6.41 -10.43 1.01
C SER A 78 -7.04 -11.60 0.27
N ALA A 79 -8.11 -11.36 -0.51
CA ALA A 79 -8.69 -12.36 -1.39
C ALA A 79 -7.71 -12.78 -2.51
N CYS A 80 -7.02 -11.82 -3.13
CA CYS A 80 -5.97 -12.08 -4.11
C CYS A 80 -4.85 -12.96 -3.51
N LEU A 81 -4.36 -12.60 -2.33
CA LEU A 81 -3.31 -13.35 -1.65
C LEU A 81 -3.76 -14.78 -1.31
N ALA A 82 -5.01 -14.94 -0.86
CA ALA A 82 -5.58 -16.25 -0.57
C ALA A 82 -5.69 -17.14 -1.82
N GLN A 83 -6.01 -16.57 -2.99
CA GLN A 83 -6.00 -17.30 -4.26
C GLN A 83 -4.57 -17.76 -4.62
N LEU A 84 -3.59 -16.86 -4.55
CA LEU A 84 -2.20 -17.17 -4.88
C LEU A 84 -1.61 -18.26 -3.97
N SER A 85 -1.94 -18.25 -2.67
CA SER A 85 -1.45 -19.23 -1.70
C SER A 85 -1.90 -20.69 -1.95
N ARG A 86 -2.91 -20.89 -2.80
CA ARG A 86 -3.42 -22.22 -3.16
C ARG A 86 -2.61 -22.89 -4.28
N VAL A 87 -1.65 -22.16 -4.85
CA VAL A 87 -0.87 -22.57 -6.01
C VAL A 87 0.62 -22.58 -5.63
N PRO A 88 1.40 -23.65 -5.92
CA PRO A 88 2.83 -23.74 -5.57
C PRO A 88 3.76 -22.77 -6.33
N GLU A 89 3.42 -22.43 -7.57
CA GLU A 89 4.14 -21.45 -8.40
C GLU A 89 3.12 -20.46 -8.97
N PRO A 90 2.56 -19.57 -8.12
CA PRO A 90 1.47 -18.72 -8.52
C PRO A 90 1.90 -17.69 -9.57
N VAL A 91 0.90 -17.23 -10.33
CA VAL A 91 1.05 -16.20 -11.35
C VAL A 91 0.03 -15.12 -11.04
N LEU A 92 0.50 -13.90 -10.76
CA LEU A 92 -0.33 -12.74 -10.51
C LEU A 92 -0.35 -11.87 -11.77
N GLY A 93 -1.54 -11.66 -12.33
CA GLY A 93 -1.77 -10.80 -13.49
C GLY A 93 -2.56 -9.54 -13.14
N CYS A 94 -2.96 -8.80 -14.17
CA CYS A 94 -3.95 -7.75 -14.04
C CYS A 94 -5.23 -8.07 -14.81
N VAL A 95 -6.26 -7.23 -14.71
CA VAL A 95 -7.52 -7.42 -15.45
C VAL A 95 -7.38 -7.39 -16.98
N ARG A 96 -6.23 -6.95 -17.51
CA ARG A 96 -5.91 -7.00 -18.94
C ARG A 96 -5.12 -8.26 -19.33
N THR A 97 -4.72 -9.08 -18.37
CA THR A 97 -4.03 -10.33 -18.67
C THR A 97 -4.98 -11.27 -19.40
N ASN A 98 -4.60 -11.69 -20.61
CA ASN A 98 -5.36 -12.65 -21.42
C ASN A 98 -4.67 -14.03 -21.49
N GLU A 99 -3.42 -14.15 -21.04
CA GLU A 99 -2.75 -15.43 -20.82
C GLU A 99 -3.13 -16.00 -19.45
N CYS A 100 -2.17 -16.62 -18.77
CA CYS A 100 -2.38 -17.19 -17.45
C CYS A 100 -2.24 -16.17 -16.31
N SER A 101 -3.17 -16.26 -15.37
CA SER A 101 -3.07 -15.70 -14.02
C SER A 101 -3.92 -16.54 -13.06
N HIS A 102 -3.40 -16.84 -11.88
CA HIS A 102 -4.13 -17.52 -10.81
C HIS A 102 -4.93 -16.55 -9.94
N ALA A 103 -4.48 -15.30 -9.87
CA ALA A 103 -5.21 -14.17 -9.31
C ALA A 103 -4.94 -12.92 -10.15
N THR A 104 -5.85 -11.96 -10.10
CA THR A 104 -5.73 -10.69 -10.83
C THR A 104 -6.01 -9.49 -9.94
N MET A 105 -5.39 -8.36 -10.28
CA MET A 105 -5.71 -7.03 -9.75
C MET A 105 -6.08 -6.08 -10.89
N ALA A 106 -6.66 -4.89 -10.62
CA ALA A 106 -6.88 -3.90 -11.69
C ALA A 106 -5.59 -3.52 -12.45
N CYS A 107 -4.48 -3.31 -11.73
CA CYS A 107 -3.17 -3.11 -12.32
C CYS A 107 -2.08 -3.47 -11.31
N LEU A 108 -0.98 -4.07 -11.77
CA LEU A 108 0.17 -4.36 -10.93
C LEU A 108 0.89 -3.09 -10.44
N GLY A 109 0.60 -1.92 -11.03
CA GLY A 109 1.07 -0.62 -10.53
C GLY A 109 0.56 -0.28 -9.12
N SER A 110 -0.52 -0.91 -8.64
CA SER A 110 -0.98 -0.76 -7.26
C SER A 110 -0.09 -1.44 -6.22
N LEU A 111 0.80 -2.36 -6.64
CA LEU A 111 1.73 -3.08 -5.76
C LEU A 111 2.76 -2.10 -5.20
N SER A 112 2.48 -1.57 -4.02
CA SER A 112 3.47 -0.86 -3.20
C SER A 112 4.48 -1.83 -2.59
N GLU A 113 5.54 -1.29 -2.00
CA GLU A 113 6.54 -2.10 -1.29
C GLU A 113 5.92 -2.93 -0.16
N GLU A 114 4.91 -2.43 0.54
CA GLU A 114 4.18 -3.20 1.57
C GLU A 114 3.42 -4.40 0.98
N HIS A 115 2.87 -4.26 -0.24
CA HIS A 115 2.19 -5.36 -0.93
C HIS A 115 3.20 -6.41 -1.42
N LEU A 116 4.30 -5.97 -2.02
CA LEU A 116 5.37 -6.86 -2.47
C LEU A 116 6.00 -7.61 -1.29
N PHE A 117 6.25 -6.92 -0.19
CA PHE A 117 6.71 -7.51 1.06
C PHE A 117 5.72 -8.55 1.61
N ALA A 118 4.42 -8.24 1.62
CA ALA A 118 3.39 -9.20 2.01
C ALA A 118 3.35 -10.43 1.09
N LEU A 119 3.52 -10.26 -0.23
CA LEU A 119 3.60 -11.38 -1.19
C LEU A 119 4.83 -12.26 -0.92
N CYS A 120 6.00 -11.65 -0.71
CA CYS A 120 7.24 -12.36 -0.37
C CYS A 120 7.06 -13.25 0.87
N HIS A 121 6.43 -12.74 1.92
CA HIS A 121 6.40 -13.43 3.22
C HIS A 121 5.15 -14.27 3.47
N ALA A 122 4.10 -14.14 2.64
CA ALA A 122 2.90 -14.96 2.74
C ALA A 122 2.88 -16.16 1.78
N LEU A 123 3.66 -16.10 0.70
CA LEU A 123 3.80 -17.19 -0.26
C LEU A 123 5.10 -17.95 -0.01
N ASP A 124 5.20 -19.16 -0.58
CA ASP A 124 6.42 -19.96 -0.57
C ASP A 124 6.91 -20.13 -2.03
N GLY A 125 8.20 -20.43 -2.22
CA GLY A 125 8.74 -20.74 -3.55
C GLY A 125 8.86 -19.53 -4.48
N ARG A 126 8.12 -19.53 -5.59
CA ARG A 126 8.24 -18.53 -6.67
C ARG A 126 6.89 -17.95 -7.06
N LEU A 127 6.76 -16.62 -7.02
CA LEU A 127 5.62 -15.88 -7.56
C LEU A 127 6.03 -15.23 -8.87
N THR A 128 5.25 -15.44 -9.93
CA THR A 128 5.46 -14.74 -11.21
C THR A 128 4.48 -13.57 -11.34
N LEU A 129 5.00 -12.37 -11.56
CA LEU A 129 4.20 -11.22 -12.00
C LEU A 129 4.13 -11.25 -13.53
N ASN A 130 2.92 -11.44 -14.07
CA ASN A 130 2.70 -11.48 -15.51
C ASN A 130 2.68 -10.04 -16.07
N LEU A 131 3.76 -9.68 -16.77
CA LEU A 131 3.96 -8.39 -17.44
C LEU A 131 3.93 -8.51 -18.96
N SER A 132 3.58 -9.67 -19.51
CA SER A 132 3.70 -9.97 -20.95
C SER A 132 2.93 -9.01 -21.87
N GLN A 133 1.87 -8.38 -21.35
CA GLN A 133 1.08 -7.39 -22.09
C GLN A 133 1.37 -5.94 -21.68
N CYS A 134 2.39 -5.70 -20.86
CA CYS A 134 2.64 -4.38 -20.30
C CYS A 134 3.45 -3.45 -21.21
N GLY A 135 4.17 -3.99 -22.21
CA GLY A 135 4.99 -3.20 -23.13
C GLY A 135 4.20 -2.08 -23.83
N ASP A 136 3.09 -2.44 -24.47
CA ASP A 136 2.21 -1.51 -25.19
C ASP A 136 0.98 -1.06 -24.36
N CYS A 137 0.96 -1.42 -23.08
CA CYS A 137 -0.15 -1.10 -22.19
C CYS A 137 -0.21 0.41 -21.90
N PRO A 138 -1.40 1.04 -21.82
CA PRO A 138 -1.54 2.44 -21.36
C PRO A 138 -0.99 2.73 -19.96
N ASN A 139 -0.67 1.67 -19.19
CA ASN A 139 -0.09 1.75 -17.86
C ASN A 139 1.41 1.39 -17.84
N SER A 140 2.08 1.26 -18.99
CA SER A 140 3.48 0.78 -19.11
C SER A 140 4.49 1.54 -18.23
N ALA A 141 4.24 2.80 -17.92
CA ALA A 141 5.04 3.58 -16.95
C ALA A 141 5.17 2.90 -15.56
N MET A 142 4.23 2.01 -15.19
CA MET A 142 4.31 1.24 -13.96
C MET A 142 5.45 0.21 -13.95
N LEU A 143 5.96 -0.22 -15.11
CA LEU A 143 7.02 -1.22 -15.22
C LEU A 143 8.30 -0.78 -14.50
N ALA A 144 8.78 0.43 -14.83
CA ALA A 144 9.98 1.00 -14.21
C ALA A 144 9.80 1.18 -12.69
N ILE A 145 8.62 1.62 -12.26
CA ILE A 145 8.30 1.84 -10.84
C ILE A 145 8.24 0.51 -10.09
N LEU A 146 7.62 -0.52 -10.67
CA LEU A 146 7.54 -1.85 -10.06
C LEU A 146 8.94 -2.48 -9.93
N ALA A 147 9.75 -2.41 -10.99
CA ALA A 147 11.13 -2.87 -10.97
C ALA A 147 11.96 -2.13 -9.90
N GLN A 148 11.81 -0.82 -9.78
CA GLN A 148 12.46 -0.03 -8.74
C GLN A 148 12.06 -0.51 -7.33
N ARG A 149 10.76 -0.73 -7.06
CA ARG A 149 10.28 -1.21 -5.76
C ARG A 149 10.84 -2.59 -5.40
N LEU A 150 10.92 -3.50 -6.36
CA LEU A 150 11.52 -4.82 -6.17
C LEU A 150 13.02 -4.71 -5.85
N ASN A 151 13.75 -3.88 -6.59
CA ASN A 151 15.17 -3.62 -6.33
C ASN A 151 15.38 -3.00 -4.95
N THR A 152 14.53 -2.07 -4.55
CA THR A 152 14.55 -1.44 -3.22
C THR A 152 14.31 -2.46 -2.11
N LEU A 153 13.35 -3.39 -2.27
CA LEU A 153 13.14 -4.46 -1.29
C LEU A 153 14.31 -5.43 -1.21
N SER A 154 14.88 -5.81 -2.36
CA SER A 154 16.04 -6.69 -2.43
C SER A 154 17.28 -6.05 -1.81
N ALA A 155 17.54 -4.77 -2.08
CA ALA A 155 18.68 -4.04 -1.51
C ALA A 155 18.59 -3.90 0.02
N SER A 156 17.38 -3.95 0.58
CA SER A 156 17.15 -3.91 2.03
C SER A 156 17.18 -5.29 2.71
N GLY A 157 17.42 -6.37 1.97
CA GLY A 157 17.40 -7.75 2.48
C GLY A 157 16.00 -8.28 2.81
N LEU A 158 14.94 -7.50 2.53
CA LEU A 158 13.57 -7.84 2.90
C LEU A 158 12.95 -8.96 2.06
N SER A 159 13.57 -9.29 0.92
CA SER A 159 13.16 -10.38 0.05
C SER A 159 14.11 -11.59 0.07
N ASP A 160 15.13 -11.58 0.93
CA ASP A 160 16.14 -12.66 1.00
C ASP A 160 15.55 -13.94 1.59
N GLU A 161 14.69 -13.78 2.58
CA GLU A 161 13.86 -14.84 3.15
C GLU A 161 12.45 -14.73 2.58
N GLY A 162 11.95 -15.78 1.92
CA GLY A 162 10.56 -15.84 1.44
C GLY A 162 10.42 -16.27 -0.02
N CYS A 163 9.25 -15.97 -0.59
CA CYS A 163 8.92 -16.22 -1.99
C CYS A 163 9.73 -15.31 -2.91
N CYS A 164 10.37 -15.91 -3.92
CA CYS A 164 11.06 -15.19 -4.98
C CYS A 164 10.03 -14.62 -5.98
N ILE A 165 9.93 -13.30 -6.03
CA ILE A 165 9.09 -12.61 -7.02
C ILE A 165 9.90 -12.42 -8.30
N VAL A 166 9.36 -12.93 -9.41
CA VAL A 166 9.96 -12.80 -10.74
C VAL A 166 9.03 -12.07 -11.69
N LEU A 167 9.61 -11.41 -12.69
CA LEU A 167 8.87 -10.71 -13.74
C LEU A 167 8.87 -11.57 -15.01
N ALA A 168 7.70 -11.72 -15.63
CA ALA A 168 7.55 -12.36 -16.93
C ALA A 168 7.12 -11.34 -17.98
N GLU A 169 8.07 -10.88 -18.80
CA GLU A 169 7.82 -9.88 -19.86
C GLU A 169 7.38 -10.50 -21.19
N SER A 170 7.49 -11.83 -21.32
CA SER A 170 6.97 -12.60 -22.45
C SER A 170 6.07 -13.73 -21.97
N ALA A 171 5.08 -14.10 -22.79
CA ALA A 171 4.20 -15.24 -22.52
C ALA A 171 4.97 -16.55 -22.35
N GLN A 172 6.15 -16.66 -22.97
CA GLN A 172 7.03 -17.84 -22.88
C GLN A 172 7.65 -18.02 -21.48
N ASP A 173 7.77 -16.95 -20.71
CA ASP A 173 8.33 -16.97 -19.36
C ASP A 173 7.30 -17.40 -18.30
N ILE A 174 6.04 -17.58 -18.72
CA ILE A 174 4.92 -17.88 -17.83
C ILE A 174 4.71 -19.40 -17.76
N LYS A 175 4.91 -19.96 -16.57
CA LYS A 175 4.59 -21.35 -16.28
C LYS A 175 3.23 -21.42 -15.58
N CYS A 176 2.18 -21.65 -16.36
CA CYS A 176 0.84 -21.86 -15.82
C CYS A 176 0.63 -23.34 -15.50
N ARG A 177 0.57 -23.69 -14.22
CA ARG A 177 0.18 -25.04 -13.79
C ARG A 177 -1.25 -24.99 -13.25
N ALA A 178 -2.09 -25.94 -13.64
CA ALA A 178 -3.40 -26.10 -13.01
C ALA A 178 -3.24 -26.32 -11.51
N GLU A 179 -4.23 -25.90 -10.71
CA GLU A 179 -4.26 -26.12 -9.26
C GLU A 179 -3.98 -27.60 -8.93
N SER A 180 -2.74 -27.94 -8.55
CA SER A 180 -2.40 -29.27 -8.09
C SER A 180 -2.43 -29.27 -6.57
N VAL A 181 -3.52 -29.78 -5.99
CA VAL A 181 -3.66 -29.91 -4.54
C VAL A 181 -2.75 -31.05 -4.05
N ASP A 182 -1.47 -30.73 -3.80
CA ASP A 182 -0.69 -31.54 -2.88
C ASP A 182 -1.15 -31.23 -1.46
N ARG A 183 -1.98 -32.12 -0.91
CA ARG A 183 -2.63 -31.98 0.40
C ARG A 183 -1.61 -31.70 1.53
N ARG A 184 -0.35 -32.12 1.43
CA ARG A 184 0.66 -31.92 2.48
C ARG A 184 1.31 -30.54 2.46
N SER A 185 1.64 -30.01 1.27
CA SER A 185 2.12 -28.63 1.12
C SER A 185 1.00 -27.62 1.43
N PHE A 186 -0.24 -27.97 1.07
CA PHE A 186 -1.44 -27.20 1.37
C PHE A 186 -1.59 -26.86 2.86
N PHE A 187 -1.42 -27.81 3.79
CA PHE A 187 -1.62 -27.53 5.22
C PHE A 187 -0.61 -26.54 5.83
N ARG A 188 0.61 -26.42 5.28
CA ARG A 188 1.61 -25.46 5.76
C ARG A 188 1.30 -24.05 5.28
N SER A 189 0.98 -23.87 4.00
CA SER A 189 0.70 -22.54 3.42
C SER A 189 -0.72 -22.05 3.75
N PHE A 190 -1.70 -22.96 3.83
CA PHE A 190 -3.07 -22.63 4.25
C PHE A 190 -3.14 -22.24 5.73
N GLY A 191 -2.32 -22.84 6.60
CA GLY A 191 -2.23 -22.43 8.01
C GLY A 191 -1.79 -20.97 8.19
N LYS A 192 -0.82 -20.50 7.38
CA LYS A 192 -0.38 -19.09 7.37
C LYS A 192 -1.55 -18.17 6.99
N VAL A 193 -2.32 -18.52 5.95
CA VAL A 193 -3.41 -17.69 5.38
C VAL A 193 -4.71 -17.76 6.18
N LEU A 194 -5.08 -18.90 6.75
CA LEU A 194 -6.30 -19.04 7.55
C LEU A 194 -6.21 -18.20 8.84
N LEU A 195 -5.02 -18.12 9.45
CA LEU A 195 -4.72 -17.18 10.52
C LEU A 195 -4.68 -15.72 10.06
N GLN A 196 -4.44 -15.42 8.77
CA GLN A 196 -4.51 -14.04 8.23
C GLN A 196 -5.95 -13.54 8.07
N ASN A 197 -6.87 -14.45 7.71
CA ASN A 197 -8.24 -14.10 7.33
C ASN A 197 -9.30 -14.41 8.39
N ALA A 198 -8.93 -14.97 9.56
CA ALA A 198 -9.86 -15.25 10.65
C ALA A 198 -10.68 -14.01 11.09
N ALA A 199 -10.06 -12.82 11.06
CA ALA A 199 -10.76 -11.55 11.35
C ALA A 199 -11.73 -11.12 10.23
N VAL A 200 -11.45 -11.49 8.97
CA VAL A 200 -12.27 -11.14 7.79
C VAL A 200 -13.53 -12.00 7.73
N ILE A 201 -13.44 -13.29 8.07
CA ILE A 201 -14.59 -14.20 8.11
C ILE A 201 -15.65 -13.75 9.14
N LEU A 202 -15.24 -13.09 10.23
CA LEU A 202 -16.13 -12.59 11.27
C LEU A 202 -16.75 -11.21 10.97
N SER A 203 -16.27 -10.48 9.95
CA SER A 203 -16.64 -9.07 9.73
C SER A 203 -17.50 -8.81 8.49
N ASN A 204 -17.96 -9.85 7.79
CA ASN A 204 -18.91 -9.72 6.67
C ASN A 204 -20.35 -9.47 7.14
N THR A 205 -20.59 -8.33 7.77
CA THR A 205 -21.90 -7.66 7.75
C THR A 205 -21.68 -6.18 8.03
N ARG A 206 -21.40 -5.38 6.99
CA ARG A 206 -21.62 -3.93 7.07
C ARG A 206 -21.79 -3.34 5.67
N GLU A 207 -23.03 -2.93 5.44
CA GLU A 207 -23.53 -2.24 4.26
C GLU A 207 -22.75 -0.94 4.01
N GLN A 208 -22.48 -0.65 2.74
CA GLN A 208 -21.93 0.62 2.29
C GLN A 208 -23.04 1.67 2.28
N THR A 209 -23.13 2.47 3.36
CA THR A 209 -23.87 3.73 3.34
C THR A 209 -22.89 4.85 2.98
N GLU A 210 -23.27 5.74 2.05
CA GLU A 210 -22.50 6.93 1.67
C GLU A 210 -22.19 7.79 2.91
N GLN A 211 -20.99 7.64 3.46
CA GLN A 211 -20.53 8.38 4.63
C GLN A 211 -20.00 9.75 4.19
N ARG A 212 -20.63 10.82 4.68
CA ARG A 212 -19.96 12.12 4.83
C ARG A 212 -18.76 11.90 5.77
N THR A 213 -17.56 11.83 5.21
CA THR A 213 -16.35 11.56 5.99
C THR A 213 -15.95 12.80 6.79
N ASP A 214 -15.89 12.65 8.11
CA ASP A 214 -15.44 13.68 9.04
C ASP A 214 -13.92 13.89 8.88
N TYR A 215 -13.49 15.14 8.67
CA TYR A 215 -12.07 15.52 8.62
C TYR A 215 -11.33 15.23 9.93
N THR A 216 -12.02 14.99 11.05
CA THR A 216 -11.36 14.58 12.30
C THR A 216 -11.08 13.07 12.37
N GLY A 217 -11.68 12.27 11.48
CA GLY A 217 -11.56 10.81 11.49
C GLY A 217 -10.12 10.30 11.34
N LYS A 218 -9.66 9.55 12.35
CA LYS A 218 -8.35 8.89 12.34
C LYS A 218 -8.51 7.40 12.02
N ARG A 219 -7.77 6.92 11.04
CA ARG A 219 -7.64 5.49 10.71
C ARG A 219 -6.31 5.22 10.04
N LEU A 220 -5.87 3.98 10.07
CA LEU A 220 -4.68 3.56 9.37
C LEU A 220 -4.98 3.36 7.87
N PRO A 221 -4.07 3.71 6.95
CA PRO A 221 -4.22 3.34 5.55
C PRO A 221 -4.05 1.84 5.36
N MET A 222 -4.76 1.25 4.40
CA MET A 222 -4.79 -0.19 4.15
C MET A 222 -3.39 -0.80 3.97
N ARG A 223 -2.48 -0.07 3.31
CA ARG A 223 -1.08 -0.51 3.13
C ARG A 223 -0.30 -0.63 4.43
N ARG A 224 -0.55 0.28 5.38
CA ARG A 224 0.12 0.26 6.68
C ARG A 224 -0.51 -0.81 7.59
N GLU A 225 -1.82 -1.05 7.48
CA GLU A 225 -2.44 -2.22 8.09
C GLU A 225 -1.86 -3.53 7.55
N LEU A 226 -1.70 -3.65 6.23
CA LEU A 226 -1.09 -4.82 5.59
C LEU A 226 0.32 -5.08 6.14
N LEU A 227 1.16 -4.04 6.17
CA LEU A 227 2.51 -4.15 6.73
C LEU A 227 2.50 -4.62 8.19
N ASN A 228 1.66 -4.02 9.04
CA ASN A 228 1.56 -4.39 10.45
C ASN A 228 1.11 -5.85 10.65
N ARG A 229 0.18 -6.34 9.81
CA ARG A 229 -0.24 -7.74 9.82
C ARG A 229 0.90 -8.67 9.38
N THR A 230 1.59 -8.36 8.30
CA THR A 230 2.71 -9.16 7.77
C THR A 230 3.83 -9.26 8.79
N ARG A 231 4.24 -8.14 9.38
CA ARG A 231 5.41 -8.08 10.25
C ARG A 231 5.23 -8.77 11.62
N SER A 232 3.99 -8.90 12.10
CA SER A 232 3.65 -9.55 13.38
C SER A 232 4.06 -11.03 13.50
N ARG A 233 4.58 -11.62 12.43
CA ARG A 233 4.87 -13.06 12.31
C ARG A 233 6.32 -13.34 11.91
N LEU A 234 7.14 -12.31 11.82
CA LEU A 234 8.50 -12.41 11.32
C LEU A 234 9.49 -12.78 12.43
N SER A 235 10.67 -13.22 12.02
CA SER A 235 11.82 -13.33 12.91
C SER A 235 12.23 -11.95 13.43
N LEU A 236 12.97 -11.93 14.54
CA LEU A 236 13.47 -10.68 15.13
C LEU A 236 14.39 -9.91 14.17
N GLU A 237 15.18 -10.63 13.38
CA GLU A 237 16.10 -10.07 12.37
C GLU A 237 15.33 -9.37 11.24
N LEU A 238 14.34 -10.04 10.66
CA LEU A 238 13.48 -9.43 9.64
C LEU A 238 12.68 -8.25 10.18
N GLU A 239 12.18 -8.31 11.43
CA GLU A 239 11.49 -7.15 12.04
C GLU A 239 12.43 -5.94 12.14
N LEU A 240 13.71 -6.12 12.41
CA LEU A 240 14.66 -5.00 12.42
C LEU A 240 14.80 -4.37 11.03
N LEU A 241 14.93 -5.18 9.98
CA LEU A 241 14.97 -4.70 8.59
C LEU A 241 13.68 -3.97 8.21
N VAL A 242 12.52 -4.53 8.58
CA VAL A 242 11.21 -3.91 8.35
C VAL A 242 11.14 -2.54 9.01
N ARG A 243 11.58 -2.43 10.26
CA ARG A 243 11.59 -1.15 10.97
C ARG A 243 12.51 -0.14 10.28
N THR A 244 13.71 -0.55 9.88
CA THR A 244 14.67 0.32 9.18
C THR A 244 14.09 0.83 7.86
N HIS A 245 13.42 -0.05 7.11
CA HIS A 245 12.90 0.24 5.78
C HIS A 245 11.60 1.04 5.77
N PHE A 246 10.62 0.62 6.57
CA PHE A 246 9.25 1.14 6.50
C PHE A 246 8.90 2.14 7.60
N ASP A 247 9.62 2.15 8.73
CA ASP A 247 9.22 2.98 9.87
C ASP A 247 9.87 4.36 9.83
N THR A 248 9.12 5.31 10.37
CA THR A 248 9.54 6.69 10.55
C THR A 248 9.63 6.98 12.04
N CYS A 249 10.62 7.77 12.44
CA CYS A 249 10.73 8.29 13.79
C CYS A 249 10.16 9.70 13.85
N VAL A 250 9.41 9.96 14.92
CA VAL A 250 8.94 11.30 15.27
C VAL A 250 9.55 11.67 16.62
N SER A 251 10.19 12.82 16.69
CA SER A 251 10.77 13.36 17.92
C SER A 251 10.39 14.81 18.11
N PHE A 252 10.47 15.27 19.36
CA PHE A 252 10.05 16.61 19.76
C PHE A 252 11.21 17.33 20.43
N ASP A 253 11.48 18.57 20.04
CA ASP A 253 12.44 19.42 20.74
C ASP A 253 11.95 19.75 22.16
N ASN A 254 12.82 19.63 23.18
CA ASN A 254 12.48 19.92 24.58
C ASN A 254 12.32 21.42 24.84
N SER A 255 13.09 22.28 24.14
CA SER A 255 13.01 23.73 24.36
C SER A 255 11.84 24.39 23.65
N SER A 256 11.40 23.82 22.53
CA SER A 256 10.40 24.45 21.66
C SER A 256 9.01 23.83 21.76
N CYS A 257 8.88 22.55 22.16
CA CYS A 257 7.58 21.91 22.24
C CYS A 257 6.81 22.38 23.48
N THR A 258 5.70 23.06 23.26
CA THR A 258 4.82 23.59 24.31
C THR A 258 3.78 22.59 24.82
N GLY A 259 3.69 21.40 24.23
CA GLY A 259 2.68 20.41 24.59
C GLY A 259 1.26 20.75 24.10
N CYS A 260 1.09 21.68 23.15
CA CYS A 260 -0.22 22.16 22.66
C CYS A 260 -1.13 21.10 22.01
N GLN A 261 -0.65 19.88 21.78
CA GLN A 261 -1.37 18.75 21.16
C GLN A 261 -1.90 18.99 19.72
N GLY A 262 -1.53 20.08 19.05
CA GLY A 262 -1.96 20.34 17.68
C GLY A 262 -1.58 19.24 16.69
N CYS A 263 -0.37 18.68 16.84
CA CYS A 263 0.10 17.56 16.03
C CYS A 263 -0.67 16.25 16.29
N VAL A 264 -1.22 16.06 17.49
CA VAL A 264 -2.15 14.95 17.80
C VAL A 264 -3.44 15.13 17.02
N ALA A 265 -4.02 16.33 17.03
CA ALA A 265 -5.27 16.62 16.33
C ALA A 265 -5.15 16.41 14.80
N ILE A 266 -4.05 16.90 14.20
CA ILE A 266 -3.89 16.85 12.75
C ILE A 266 -3.50 15.46 12.21
N CYS A 267 -2.89 14.61 13.05
CA CYS A 267 -2.40 13.29 12.66
C CYS A 267 -3.53 12.41 12.07
N PRO A 268 -3.45 12.01 10.78
CA PRO A 268 -4.55 11.30 10.11
C PRO A 268 -4.71 9.84 10.54
N THR A 269 -3.70 9.28 11.21
CA THR A 269 -3.63 7.86 11.58
C THR A 269 -3.72 7.60 13.08
N GLY A 270 -3.63 8.64 13.90
CA GLY A 270 -3.56 8.48 15.36
C GLY A 270 -2.19 8.03 15.87
N ALA A 271 -1.12 8.13 15.06
CA ALA A 271 0.25 7.85 15.50
C ALA A 271 0.76 8.76 16.61
N LEU A 272 0.13 9.91 16.82
CA LEU A 272 0.37 10.81 17.93
C LEU A 272 -0.86 10.82 18.82
N MET A 273 -0.64 10.60 20.11
CA MET A 273 -1.67 10.49 21.14
C MET A 273 -1.35 11.43 22.31
N THR A 274 -2.38 11.99 22.92
CA THR A 274 -2.22 12.72 24.18
C THR A 274 -1.92 11.72 25.28
N GLY A 275 -0.78 11.90 25.94
CA GLY A 275 -0.42 11.16 27.16
C GLY A 275 -0.89 11.94 28.38
N VAL A 276 0.07 12.44 29.15
CA VAL A 276 -0.19 13.36 30.27
C VAL A 276 -0.52 14.76 29.74
N MET A 277 -1.41 15.48 30.41
CA MET A 277 -1.71 16.88 30.07
C MET A 277 -0.44 17.74 30.16
N ASP A 278 -0.30 18.69 29.24
CA ASP A 278 0.84 19.62 29.10
C ASP A 278 2.21 18.96 28.84
N GLU A 279 2.24 17.66 28.53
CA GLU A 279 3.44 16.95 28.10
C GLU A 279 3.48 16.73 26.59
N LYS A 280 4.64 16.25 26.13
CA LYS A 280 4.84 15.85 24.73
C LYS A 280 3.92 14.69 24.34
N PRO A 281 3.42 14.67 23.09
CA PRO A 281 2.63 13.55 22.61
C PRO A 281 3.37 12.23 22.68
N VAL A 282 2.61 11.17 22.97
CA VAL A 282 3.07 9.78 22.85
C VAL A 282 3.05 9.39 21.38
N PHE A 283 4.14 8.80 20.90
CA PHE A 283 4.32 8.38 19.51
C PHE A 283 4.23 6.85 19.38
N ASP A 284 3.31 6.38 18.54
CA ASP A 284 3.25 4.99 18.11
C ASP A 284 3.69 4.87 16.64
N TYR A 285 4.87 4.27 16.46
CA TYR A 285 5.46 4.07 15.15
C TYR A 285 4.66 3.08 14.29
N LEU A 286 3.91 2.13 14.87
CA LEU A 286 3.06 1.20 14.13
C LEU A 286 1.95 1.91 13.34
N LEU A 287 1.47 3.03 13.86
CA LEU A 287 0.41 3.83 13.24
C LEU A 287 0.96 4.91 12.31
N CYS A 288 2.28 5.17 12.33
CA CYS A 288 2.90 6.23 11.55
C CYS A 288 3.11 5.81 10.09
N THR A 289 2.79 6.72 9.18
CA THR A 289 3.01 6.54 7.73
C THR A 289 4.10 7.46 7.17
N GLY A 290 4.79 8.20 8.04
CA GLY A 290 5.80 9.17 7.64
C GLY A 290 5.24 10.31 6.77
N CYS A 291 3.96 10.65 6.94
CA CYS A 291 3.28 11.64 6.10
C CYS A 291 3.81 13.07 6.27
N GLY A 292 4.46 13.38 7.39
CA GLY A 292 5.06 14.69 7.67
C GLY A 292 4.08 15.77 8.14
N LEU A 293 2.77 15.51 8.15
CA LEU A 293 1.77 16.54 8.46
C LEU A 293 1.93 17.14 9.87
N CYS A 294 2.38 16.35 10.85
CA CYS A 294 2.66 16.82 12.21
C CYS A 294 3.80 17.85 12.27
N ARG A 295 4.79 17.74 11.39
CA ARG A 295 5.89 18.72 11.25
C ARG A 295 5.39 19.98 10.56
N GLU A 296 4.64 19.84 9.48
CA GLU A 296 4.09 20.97 8.71
C GLU A 296 3.14 21.82 9.56
N PHE A 297 2.35 21.18 10.42
CA PHE A 297 1.38 21.85 11.28
C PHE A 297 1.98 22.51 12.53
N CYS A 298 3.21 22.14 12.93
CA CYS A 298 3.80 22.63 14.17
C CYS A 298 4.34 24.05 13.99
N LEU A 299 3.59 25.03 14.50
CA LEU A 299 3.96 26.46 14.47
C LEU A 299 5.26 26.75 15.23
N ASP A 300 5.55 26.00 16.29
CA ASP A 300 6.78 26.11 17.07
C ASP A 300 7.97 25.37 16.44
N HIS A 301 7.77 24.73 15.28
CA HIS A 301 8.77 23.92 14.58
C HIS A 301 9.46 22.85 15.44
N ALA A 302 8.79 22.40 16.50
CA ALA A 302 9.34 21.48 17.49
C ALA A 302 9.30 20.01 17.06
N VAL A 303 8.55 19.65 16.01
CA VAL A 303 8.36 18.26 15.55
C VAL A 303 9.36 17.90 14.46
N ARG A 304 10.16 16.85 14.68
CA ARG A 304 11.03 16.25 13.66
C ARG A 304 10.45 14.93 13.19
N VAL A 305 10.57 14.66 11.88
CA VAL A 305 10.10 13.44 11.22
C VAL A 305 11.23 12.93 10.35
N THR A 306 11.79 11.76 10.67
CA THR A 306 12.97 11.19 9.98
C THR A 306 12.75 9.70 9.65
N PRO A 307 13.23 9.21 8.50
CA PRO A 307 13.30 7.77 8.26
C PRO A 307 14.10 7.08 9.36
N ARG A 308 13.70 5.87 9.76
CA ARG A 308 14.41 5.14 10.83
C ARG A 308 15.83 4.75 10.42
N ALA A 309 16.08 4.48 9.13
CA ALA A 309 17.40 4.19 8.60
C ALA A 309 18.46 5.29 8.83
N GLY A 310 18.05 6.49 9.24
CA GLY A 310 18.94 7.63 9.53
C GLY A 310 19.25 7.84 11.01
N LEU A 311 19.02 6.85 11.89
CA LEU A 311 19.33 6.89 13.32
C LEU A 311 20.39 5.87 13.71
#